data_AF-A0A4S0FY32-F1
#
_entry.id   AF-A0A4S0FY32-F1
#
_cell.length_a   1.000
_cell.length_b   1.000
_cell.length_c   1.000
_cell.angle_alpha   90.00
_cell.angle_beta   90.00
_cell.angle_gamma   90.00
#
_symmetry.space_group_name_H-M   'P 1'
#
loop_
_entity.id
_entity.type
_entity.pdbx_description
1 polymer ?
#
loop_
_entity_poly.entity_id
_entity_poly.type
_entity_poly.pdbx_seq_one_letter_code
_entity_poly.pdbx_strand_id
1 'polypeptide(L)'
;GLSASVGAGISMGFTEAAHDDGKLSGRGSPLKRGLASGIMTAIGGLGHALPYLIPHFWTATAIAAIVVFVELWAIAFIQNRFMETPFLRADF
;
A
#
# COMPACT_ATOMS: atom_id res chain seq x y z
N GLY A 1 0.84 -1.05 15.33
CA GLY A 1 0.49 -0.12 14.24
C GLY A 1 1.76 0.41 13.62
N LEU A 2 2.21 1.56 14.08
CA LEU A 2 3.37 2.29 13.54
C LEU A 2 4.62 1.44 13.26
N SER A 3 5.12 0.68 14.25
CA SER A 3 6.32 -0.16 14.07
C SER A 3 6.14 -1.25 12.99
N ALA A 4 4.96 -1.87 12.92
CA ALA A 4 4.64 -2.87 11.92
C ALA A 4 4.56 -2.27 10.51
N SER A 5 3.91 -1.11 10.35
CA SER A 5 3.77 -0.43 9.06
C SER A 5 5.13 0.06 8.54
N VAL A 6 5.98 0.60 9.40
CA VAL A 6 7.35 1.00 9.05
C VAL A 6 8.20 -0.21 8.67
N GLY A 7 8.16 -1.29 9.47
CA GLY A 7 8.89 -2.52 9.17
C GLY A 7 8.45 -3.17 7.85
N ALA A 8 7.14 -3.22 7.60
CA ALA A 8 6.58 -3.70 6.34
C ALA A 8 7.01 -2.84 5.15
N GLY A 9 6.99 -1.51 5.28
CA GLY A 9 7.44 -0.61 4.22
C GLY A 9 8.93 -0.77 3.88
N ILE A 10 9.79 -0.88 4.90
CA ILE A 10 11.22 -1.15 4.68
C ILE A 10 11.38 -2.50 3.97
N SER A 11 10.74 -3.56 4.47
CA SER A 11 10.82 -4.90 3.90
C SER A 11 10.36 -4.93 2.43
N MET A 12 9.22 -4.33 2.12
CA MET A 12 8.66 -4.33 0.76
C MET A 12 9.47 -3.46 -0.20
N GLY A 13 10.03 -2.35 0.29
CA GLY A 13 10.90 -1.49 -0.52
C GLY A 13 12.22 -2.17 -0.90
N PHE A 14 12.86 -2.85 0.05
CA PHE A 14 14.08 -3.60 -0.23
C PHE A 14 13.84 -4.79 -1.15
N THR A 15 12.77 -5.55 -0.93
CA THR A 15 12.45 -6.71 -1.79
C THR A 15 12.19 -6.29 -3.23
N GLU A 16 11.47 -5.19 -3.47
CA GLU A 16 11.25 -4.67 -4.83
C GLU A 16 12.53 -4.07 -5.46
N ALA A 17 13.35 -3.35 -4.69
CA ALA A 17 14.61 -2.81 -5.20
C ALA A 17 15.65 -3.89 -5.53
N ALA A 18 15.65 -4.99 -4.77
CA ALA A 18 16.58 -6.11 -4.97
C ALA A 18 16.10 -7.09 -6.06
N HIS A 19 14.86 -6.98 -6.52
CA HIS A 19 14.26 -7.93 -7.46
C HIS A 19 15.00 -7.99 -8.80
N ASP A 20 15.29 -6.82 -9.40
CA ASP A 20 16.02 -6.72 -10.66
C ASP A 20 16.56 -5.31 -10.89
N ASP A 21 17.58 -5.16 -11.74
CA ASP A 21 18.19 -3.86 -12.04
C ASP A 21 17.45 -3.04 -13.13
N GLY A 22 16.31 -3.54 -13.62
CA GLY A 22 15.50 -2.88 -14.64
C GLY A 22 16.01 -3.02 -16.07
N LYS A 23 17.24 -3.48 -16.31
CA LYS A 23 17.85 -3.48 -17.67
C LYS A 23 17.27 -4.56 -18.57
N LEU A 24 17.09 -5.76 -18.02
CA LEU A 24 16.49 -6.89 -18.74
C LEU A 24 14.96 -6.89 -18.61
N SER A 25 14.43 -6.46 -17.47
CA SER A 25 12.99 -6.47 -17.18
C SER A 25 12.22 -5.30 -17.79
N GLY A 26 12.91 -4.20 -18.14
CA GLY A 26 12.29 -2.97 -18.63
C GLY A 26 11.48 -2.20 -17.57
N ARG A 27 11.47 -2.63 -16.30
CA ARG A 27 10.66 -2.02 -15.23
C ARG A 27 11.20 -0.68 -14.72
N GLY A 28 12.33 -0.22 -15.25
CA GLY A 28 12.98 1.03 -14.84
C GLY A 28 13.80 0.90 -13.56
N SER A 29 14.17 2.05 -12.98
CA SER A 29 15.15 2.10 -11.89
C SER A 29 14.69 1.36 -10.62
N PRO A 30 15.46 0.38 -10.11
CA PRO A 30 15.13 -0.35 -8.87
C PRO A 30 14.95 0.56 -7.66
N LEU A 31 15.73 1.64 -7.55
CA LEU A 31 15.64 2.57 -6.43
C LEU A 31 14.28 3.27 -6.39
N LYS A 32 13.77 3.72 -7.55
CA LYS A 32 12.47 4.39 -7.64
C LYS A 32 11.32 3.44 -7.30
N ARG A 33 11.41 2.19 -7.78
CA ARG A 33 10.42 1.14 -7.50
C ARG A 33 10.38 0.76 -6.02
N GLY A 34 11.54 0.47 -5.44
CA GLY A 34 11.61 0.13 -4.01
C GLY A 34 11.19 1.27 -3.09
N LEU A 35 11.54 2.52 -3.41
CA LEU A 35 11.06 3.65 -2.64
C LEU A 35 9.53 3.79 -2.76
N ALA A 36 8.99 3.67 -3.98
CA ALA A 36 7.55 3.76 -4.20
C ALA A 36 6.79 2.64 -3.48
N SER A 37 7.20 1.38 -3.62
CA SER A 37 6.54 0.25 -2.96
C SER A 37 6.65 0.35 -1.44
N GLY A 38 7.83 0.69 -0.92
CA GLY A 38 8.06 0.79 0.52
C GLY A 38 7.27 1.92 1.18
N ILE A 39 7.24 3.11 0.57
CA ILE A 39 6.45 4.25 1.07
C ILE A 39 4.96 3.92 1.05
N MET A 40 4.44 3.38 -0.06
CA MET A 40 3.02 3.07 -0.17
C MET A 40 2.58 2.01 0.84
N THR A 41 3.42 1.00 1.08
CA THR A 41 3.16 -0.04 2.10
C THR A 41 3.09 0.54 3.50
N ALA A 42 4.04 1.43 3.84
CA ALA A 42 4.02 2.09 5.13
C ALA A 42 2.79 2.99 5.28
N ILE A 43 2.42 3.74 4.23
CA ILE A 43 1.24 4.62 4.23
C ILE A 43 -0.05 3.81 4.42
N GLY A 44 -0.26 2.74 3.64
CA GLY A 44 -1.47 1.90 3.77
C GLY A 44 -1.56 1.28 5.16
N GLY A 45 -0.46 0.70 5.64
CA GLY A 45 -0.38 0.14 6.99
C GLY A 45 -0.60 1.17 8.10
N LEU A 46 -0.31 2.46 7.87
CA LEU A 46 -0.59 3.54 8.82
C LEU A 46 -2.03 4.03 8.73
N GLY A 47 -2.60 4.11 7.53
CA GLY A 47 -3.96 4.61 7.28
C GLY A 47 -5.00 3.93 8.16
N HIS A 48 -4.97 2.61 8.25
CA HIS A 48 -5.92 1.86 9.07
C HIS A 48 -5.48 1.69 10.54
N ALA A 49 -4.22 1.98 10.88
CA ALA A 49 -3.69 1.85 12.24
C ALA A 49 -3.89 3.13 13.08
N LEU A 50 -3.85 4.32 12.45
CA LEU A 50 -4.01 5.61 13.12
C LEU A 50 -5.37 5.79 13.83
N PRO A 51 -6.51 5.30 13.30
CA PRO A 51 -7.80 5.42 13.98
C PRO A 51 -7.82 4.78 15.39
N TYR A 52 -6.99 3.77 15.64
CA TYR A 52 -6.87 3.13 16.95
C TYR A 52 -6.12 3.96 18.01
N LEU A 53 -5.66 5.17 17.67
CA LEU A 53 -5.26 6.17 18.65
C LEU A 53 -6.46 6.81 19.34
N ILE A 54 -7.67 6.66 18.79
CA ILE A 54 -8.91 7.10 19.42
C ILE A 54 -9.26 6.09 20.53
N PRO A 55 -9.46 6.52 21.79
CA PRO A 55 -9.71 5.62 22.91
C PRO A 55 -11.10 4.95 22.90
N HIS A 56 -11.94 5.26 21.89
CA HIS A 56 -13.25 4.65 21.70
C HIS A 56 -13.20 3.60 20.59
N PHE A 57 -13.20 2.32 20.97
CA PHE A 57 -12.98 1.19 20.07
C PHE A 57 -13.92 1.19 18.86
N TRP A 58 -15.24 1.29 19.07
CA TRP A 58 -16.20 1.24 17.97
C TRP A 58 -16.04 2.41 16.99
N THR A 59 -15.66 3.58 17.48
CA THR A 59 -15.38 4.75 16.63
C THR A 59 -14.11 4.53 15.83
N ALA A 60 -13.04 4.04 16.47
CA ALA A 60 -11.79 3.70 15.82
C ALA A 60 -11.99 2.65 14.72
N THR A 61 -12.76 1.59 14.99
CA THR A 61 -13.05 0.52 14.03
C THR A 61 -13.90 1.03 12.85
N ALA A 62 -14.92 1.84 13.09
CA ALA A 62 -15.73 2.42 12.02
C ALA A 62 -14.89 3.30 11.09
N ILE A 63 -14.03 4.16 11.66
CA ILE A 63 -13.13 5.01 10.88
C ILE A 63 -12.10 4.16 10.11
N ALA A 64 -11.49 3.16 10.75
CA ALA A 64 -10.54 2.27 10.09
C ALA A 64 -11.18 1.53 8.90
N ALA A 65 -12.42 1.05 9.05
CA ALA A 65 -13.15 0.40 7.97
C ALA A 65 -13.40 1.35 6.78
N ILE A 66 -13.76 2.61 7.04
CA ILE A 66 -13.95 3.62 5.99
C ILE A 66 -12.62 3.90 5.28
N VAL A 67 -11.52 4.06 6.02
CA VAL A 67 -10.19 4.29 5.44
C VAL A 67 -9.79 3.16 4.52
N VAL A 68 -9.91 1.90 4.97
CA VAL A 68 -9.59 0.71 4.15
C VAL A 68 -10.46 0.65 2.90
N PHE A 69 -11.76 0.94 3.02
CA PHE A 69 -12.66 0.96 1.87
C PHE A 69 -12.23 1.99 0.82
N VAL A 70 -11.88 3.20 1.25
CA VAL A 70 -11.40 4.26 0.35
C VAL A 70 -10.04 3.90 -0.27
N GLU A 71 -9.15 3.29 0.52
CA GLU A 71 -7.84 2.83 0.05
C GLU A 71 -7.96 1.78 -1.05
N LEU A 72 -8.75 0.73 -0.83
CA LEU A 72 -8.99 -0.32 -1.82
C LEU A 72 -9.69 0.23 -3.06
N TRP A 73 -10.72 1.07 -2.90
CA TRP A 73 -11.39 1.71 -4.02
C TRP A 73 -10.42 2.57 -4.85
N ALA A 74 -9.54 3.34 -4.20
CA ALA A 74 -8.54 4.14 -4.89
C ALA A 74 -7.53 3.25 -5.64
N ILE A 75 -7.06 2.16 -5.01
CA ILE A 75 -6.16 1.19 -5.63
C ILE A 75 -6.82 0.56 -6.85
N ALA A 76 -8.05 0.05 -6.72
CA ALA A 76 -8.79 -0.56 -7.81
C ALA A 76 -9.10 0.44 -8.93
N PHE A 77 -9.43 1.70 -8.60
CA PHE A 77 -9.62 2.76 -9.58
C PHE A 77 -8.34 3.03 -10.38
N ILE A 78 -7.20 3.19 -9.69
CA ILE A 78 -5.89 3.40 -10.34
C ILE A 78 -5.54 2.20 -11.21
N GLN A 79 -5.69 0.98 -10.70
CA GLN A 79 -5.43 -0.25 -11.43
C GLN A 79 -6.31 -0.36 -12.69
N ASN A 80 -7.63 -0.16 -12.56
CA ASN A 80 -8.55 -0.16 -13.69
C ASN A 80 -8.23 0.93 -14.72
N ARG A 81 -7.80 2.13 -14.28
CA ARG A 81 -7.52 3.26 -15.17
C ARG A 81 -6.20 3.14 -15.94
N PHE A 82 -5.17 2.56 -15.33
CA PHE A 82 -3.81 2.55 -15.88
C PHE A 82 -3.30 1.16 -16.27
N MET A 83 -3.88 0.09 -15.73
CA MET A 83 -3.43 -1.30 -15.97
C MET A 83 -4.50 -2.17 -16.65
N GLU A 84 -5.65 -1.60 -17.04
CA GLU A 84 -6.78 -2.29 -17.66
C GLU A 84 -7.25 -3.54 -16.89
N THR A 85 -6.95 -3.60 -15.59
CA THR A 85 -7.33 -4.71 -14.74
C THR A 85 -8.80 -4.58 -14.35
N PRO A 86 -9.64 -5.60 -14.64
CA PRO A 86 -11.05 -5.53 -14.34
C PRO A 86 -11.27 -5.36 -12.83
N PHE A 87 -12.09 -4.38 -12.45
CA PHE A 87 -12.33 -3.91 -11.06
C PHE A 87 -12.52 -5.07 -10.05
N LEU A 88 -13.28 -6.10 -10.44
CA LEU A 88 -13.56 -7.27 -9.60
C LEU A 88 -12.34 -8.17 -9.29
N ARG A 89 -11.26 -8.12 -10.08
CA ARG A 89 -9.98 -8.79 -9.80
C ARG A 89 -9.00 -7.92 -9.03
N ALA A 90 -9.24 -6.61 -8.97
CA ALA A 90 -8.39 -5.67 -8.27
C ALA A 90 -8.80 -5.53 -6.79
N ASP A 91 -10.09 -5.77 -6.49
CA ASP A 91 -10.66 -5.72 -5.14
C ASP A 91 -10.61 -7.05 -4.35
N PHE A 92 -10.50 -8.21 -5.04
CA PHE A 92 -10.57 -9.56 -4.46
C PHE A 92 -9.49 -10.49 -5.05
#